data_AF-A0A8H5MSP0-F1
#
_entry.id   AF-A0A8H5MSP0-F1
#
_cell.length_a   1.000
_cell.length_b   1.000
_cell.length_c   1.000
_cell.angle_alpha   90.00
_cell.angle_beta   90.00
_cell.angle_gamma   90.00
#
_symmetry.space_group_name_H-M   'P 1'
#
loop_
_entity.id
_entity.type
_entity.pdbx_description
1 polymer ?
#
loop_
_entity_poly.entity_id
_entity_poly.type
_entity_poly.pdbx_seq_one_letter_code
_entity_poly.pdbx_strand_id
1 'polypeptide(L)'
;MTEKDPSGRFHDASVGVWDSAEETSLERKCSITYLALDSAAQKGNILAACYWFGNLLPNLDRLKTYNTSLYPKMAEHFGVSGESYRVFIRKTKVGFGGTGFIRSYVLEYDESVADETDDSLLLLFTHDMIHSFSDLSHEEDGYDNDWFSEGIAELYSAYLPYRFRFRDKAFLIESLNRHLQGYFSSPRISMDIREAGQEMFSDWYAERIPYKRGCIYLLFIDCCLRKQDGQCDLLYNGRLDQIVIDLSHRWRVGETVRASDWLNQIRNELDHSSFSLDDYFRDMLNGKQLMDFAGLSFNESSICFIPIEIPILEFGFDKRSRSTRVITGVVPGSNAEAAGLRDGMHLLEASRPSNSVENVNEIYQVKVQDGNIKQTIQFLPRRLERALCWQVQDNIS
;
A
#
# COMPACT_ATOMS: atom_id res chain seq x y z
N MET A 1 -6.61 -26.48 -20.66
CA MET A 1 -7.68 -26.83 -19.70
C MET A 1 -7.03 -26.76 -18.33
N THR A 2 -7.04 -25.57 -17.75
CA THR A 2 -6.21 -25.16 -16.61
C THR A 2 -7.08 -25.13 -15.35
N GLU A 3 -6.71 -25.94 -14.36
CA GLU A 3 -7.31 -25.91 -13.02
C GLU A 3 -7.03 -24.57 -12.35
N LYS A 4 -8.08 -23.96 -11.80
CA LYS A 4 -8.01 -22.73 -11.01
C LYS A 4 -7.38 -23.03 -9.65
N ASP A 5 -6.39 -22.22 -9.28
CA ASP A 5 -5.95 -22.04 -7.90
C ASP A 5 -7.14 -21.54 -7.05
N PRO A 6 -7.46 -22.19 -5.90
CA PRO A 6 -8.58 -21.82 -5.06
C PRO A 6 -8.38 -20.51 -4.28
N SER A 7 -7.22 -19.84 -4.39
CA SER A 7 -6.92 -18.66 -3.56
C SER A 7 -7.31 -17.31 -4.16
N GLY A 8 -7.52 -17.17 -5.47
CA GLY A 8 -8.10 -15.97 -6.07
C GLY A 8 -7.41 -14.62 -5.76
N ARG A 9 -6.20 -14.63 -5.19
CA ARG A 9 -5.56 -13.41 -4.68
C ARG A 9 -4.96 -12.58 -5.80
N PHE A 10 -5.27 -11.29 -5.82
CA PHE A 10 -4.49 -10.30 -6.55
C PHE A 10 -3.33 -9.86 -5.67
N HIS A 11 -2.16 -10.43 -5.90
CA HIS A 11 -0.91 -9.93 -5.32
C HIS A 11 -0.18 -9.09 -6.36
N ASP A 12 0.26 -7.88 -5.98
CA ASP A 12 1.31 -7.15 -6.71
C ASP A 12 2.65 -7.85 -6.46
N ALA A 13 2.82 -8.99 -7.13
CA ALA A 13 4.11 -9.53 -7.48
C ALA A 13 4.16 -9.52 -9.00
N SER A 14 5.09 -8.77 -9.58
CA SER A 14 5.43 -8.92 -10.99
C SER A 14 5.71 -10.39 -11.27
N VAL A 15 4.73 -11.10 -11.86
CA VAL A 15 4.84 -12.52 -12.17
C VAL A 15 5.99 -12.68 -13.15
N GLY A 16 7.13 -13.14 -12.64
CA GLY A 16 8.28 -13.49 -13.45
C GLY A 16 7.86 -14.59 -14.44
N VAL A 17 8.02 -14.31 -15.73
CA VAL A 17 7.84 -15.30 -16.79
C VAL A 17 8.84 -16.44 -16.55
N TRP A 18 8.33 -17.66 -16.41
CA TRP A 18 9.12 -18.89 -16.39
C TRP A 18 9.46 -19.29 -17.83
N ASP A 19 10.71 -19.14 -18.24
CA ASP A 19 11.19 -19.75 -19.48
C ASP A 19 11.52 -21.23 -19.24
N SER A 20 10.71 -22.10 -19.84
CA SER A 20 10.84 -23.56 -19.78
C SER A 20 11.63 -24.06 -20.99
N ALA A 21 12.91 -23.72 -21.05
CA ALA A 21 13.81 -24.25 -22.07
C ALA A 21 15.27 -24.23 -21.61
N GLU A 22 15.61 -25.04 -20.60
CA GLU A 22 16.95 -25.63 -20.45
C GLU A 22 16.92 -26.73 -19.37
N GLU A 23 16.10 -27.75 -19.65
CA GLU A 23 16.12 -28.99 -18.88
C GLU A 23 17.22 -29.90 -19.48
N THR A 24 18.47 -29.71 -19.05
CA THR A 24 19.48 -30.77 -18.93
C THR A 24 20.79 -30.20 -18.36
N SER A 25 21.23 -30.76 -17.23
CA SER A 25 22.49 -30.51 -16.50
C SER A 25 22.55 -29.30 -15.54
N LEU A 26 21.78 -29.36 -14.45
CA LEU A 26 21.95 -28.51 -13.26
C LEU A 26 22.27 -29.34 -12.00
N GLU A 27 23.28 -30.20 -12.08
CA GLU A 27 24.10 -30.48 -10.89
C GLU A 27 25.12 -29.35 -10.73
N ARG A 28 24.74 -28.26 -10.04
CA ARG A 28 25.66 -27.40 -9.28
C ARG A 28 24.92 -26.26 -8.55
N LYS A 29 25.04 -26.32 -7.22
CA LYS A 29 24.92 -25.22 -6.24
C LYS A 29 23.52 -24.70 -5.92
N CYS A 30 22.69 -25.55 -5.32
CA CYS A 30 21.88 -25.07 -4.20
C CYS A 30 22.83 -24.82 -3.03
N SER A 31 23.36 -23.60 -2.92
CA SER A 31 24.11 -23.18 -1.74
C SER A 31 23.07 -22.74 -0.71
N ILE A 32 22.77 -23.60 0.25
CA ILE A 32 22.09 -23.21 1.48
C ILE A 32 23.11 -22.36 2.25
N THR A 33 23.22 -21.09 1.88
CA THR A 33 23.99 -20.12 2.65
C THR A 33 23.16 -19.79 3.87
N TYR A 34 23.63 -20.28 5.03
CA TYR A 34 23.10 -20.10 6.39
C TYR A 34 21.81 -19.27 6.47
N LEU A 35 20.69 -19.92 6.77
CA LEU A 35 19.54 -19.29 7.43
C LEU A 35 20.08 -18.71 8.74
N ALA A 36 20.53 -17.46 8.70
CA ALA A 36 20.93 -16.73 9.88
C ALA A 36 19.65 -16.44 10.66
N LEU A 37 19.44 -17.21 11.73
CA LEU A 37 18.41 -16.96 12.72
C LEU A 37 18.87 -15.74 13.51
N ASP A 38 18.23 -14.59 13.33
CA ASP A 38 18.47 -13.42 14.17
C ASP A 38 17.24 -13.11 15.02
N SER A 39 17.50 -12.97 16.32
CA SER A 39 16.58 -12.61 17.42
C SER A 39 15.16 -13.18 17.38
N ALA A 40 14.91 -14.30 18.08
CA ALA A 40 13.58 -14.59 18.58
C ALA A 40 13.25 -13.56 19.68
N ALA A 41 12.44 -12.55 19.36
CA ALA A 41 11.87 -11.67 20.38
C ALA A 41 10.84 -12.47 21.19
N GLN A 42 11.28 -13.11 22.29
CA GLN A 42 10.40 -13.80 23.22
C GLN A 42 9.72 -12.77 24.13
N LYS A 43 8.43 -12.51 23.87
CA LYS A 43 7.51 -11.91 24.84
C LYS A 43 6.30 -12.84 24.96
N GLY A 44 6.34 -13.77 25.92
CA GLY A 44 5.37 -14.86 26.02
C GLY A 44 5.52 -15.94 24.93
N ASN A 45 4.53 -16.83 24.79
CA ASN A 45 4.52 -17.96 23.84
C ASN A 45 4.50 -17.54 22.33
N ILE A 46 4.70 -16.27 22.01
CA ILE A 46 4.69 -15.74 20.65
C ILE A 46 6.11 -15.70 20.10
N LEU A 47 6.35 -16.35 18.95
CA LEU A 47 7.65 -16.44 18.30
C LEU A 47 7.60 -15.79 16.91
N ALA A 48 8.36 -14.73 16.68
CA ALA A 48 8.58 -14.16 15.35
C ALA A 48 10.01 -14.43 14.87
N ALA A 49 10.16 -14.80 13.60
CA ALA A 49 11.47 -15.01 12.98
C ALA A 49 11.53 -14.39 11.58
N CYS A 50 12.67 -13.79 11.24
CA CYS A 50 12.96 -13.28 9.90
C CYS A 50 14.08 -14.12 9.28
N TYR A 51 13.85 -14.59 8.06
CA TYR A 51 14.75 -15.40 7.27
C TYR A 51 15.06 -14.67 5.96
N TRP A 52 16.25 -14.85 5.42
CA TRP A 52 16.61 -14.26 4.14
C TRP A 52 17.51 -15.17 3.31
N PHE A 53 17.50 -14.93 2.00
CA PHE A 53 18.29 -15.70 1.02
C PHE A 53 19.45 -14.85 0.50
N GLY A 54 20.67 -15.34 0.70
CA GLY A 54 21.89 -14.66 0.25
C GLY A 54 22.25 -13.45 1.10
N ASN A 55 22.93 -12.47 0.50
CA ASN A 55 23.27 -11.22 1.17
C ASN A 55 22.14 -10.22 0.98
N LEU A 56 21.66 -9.63 2.08
CA LEU A 56 20.72 -8.51 2.03
C LEU A 56 21.43 -7.22 1.60
N LEU A 57 20.67 -6.31 1.00
CA LEU A 57 21.11 -4.92 0.81
C LEU A 57 21.32 -4.25 2.18
N PRO A 58 22.22 -3.26 2.31
CA PRO A 58 22.56 -2.66 3.60
C PRO A 58 21.35 -2.12 4.40
N ASN A 59 20.37 -1.52 3.71
CA ASN A 59 19.15 -1.03 4.34
C ASN A 59 18.24 -2.17 4.83
N LEU A 60 18.02 -3.20 4.01
CA LEU A 60 17.26 -4.41 4.41
C LEU A 60 17.94 -5.16 5.57
N ASP A 61 19.28 -5.30 5.53
CA ASP A 61 20.03 -5.97 6.59
C ASP A 61 19.88 -5.26 7.94
N ARG A 62 19.92 -3.93 7.93
CA ARG A 62 19.74 -3.12 9.12
C ARG A 62 18.30 -3.15 9.66
N LEU A 63 17.30 -3.30 8.80
CA LEU A 63 15.89 -3.24 9.18
C LEU A 63 15.22 -4.61 9.37
N LYS A 64 15.88 -5.72 9.06
CA LYS A 64 15.28 -7.07 9.20
C LYS A 64 14.71 -7.37 10.61
N THR A 65 15.30 -6.80 11.66
CA THR A 65 14.85 -6.96 13.06
C THR A 65 13.58 -6.18 13.39
N TYR A 66 13.18 -5.24 12.52
CA TYR A 66 11.90 -4.54 12.63
C TYR A 66 10.74 -5.55 12.60
N ASN A 67 10.76 -6.50 11.66
CA ASN A 67 9.72 -7.52 11.52
C ASN A 67 9.51 -8.36 12.78
N THR A 68 10.61 -8.80 13.39
CA THR A 68 10.55 -9.59 14.63
C THR A 68 10.11 -8.77 15.84
N SER A 69 10.32 -7.45 15.81
CA SER A 69 9.87 -6.51 16.85
C SER A 69 8.41 -6.08 16.67
N LEU A 70 7.94 -5.99 15.42
CA LEU A 70 6.60 -5.56 15.05
C LEU A 70 5.55 -6.62 15.39
N TYR A 71 5.78 -7.88 15.00
CA TYR A 71 4.76 -8.93 15.11
C TYR A 71 4.18 -9.10 16.52
N PRO A 72 4.97 -9.18 17.61
CA PRO A 72 4.39 -9.33 18.95
C PRO A 72 3.44 -8.20 19.35
N LYS A 73 3.74 -6.96 18.91
CA LYS A 73 2.88 -5.80 19.18
C LYS A 73 1.62 -5.80 18.31
N MET A 74 1.71 -6.23 17.06
CA MET A 74 0.54 -6.43 16.21
C MET A 74 -0.36 -7.55 16.73
N ALA A 75 0.23 -8.68 17.14
CA ALA A 75 -0.50 -9.78 17.74
C ALA A 75 -1.25 -9.33 19.01
N GLU A 76 -0.60 -8.54 19.87
CA GLU A 76 -1.24 -7.91 21.03
C GLU A 76 -2.39 -6.98 20.61
N HIS A 77 -2.18 -6.11 19.62
CA HIS A 77 -3.19 -5.18 19.12
C HIS A 77 -4.43 -5.91 18.55
N PHE A 78 -4.24 -6.97 17.77
CA PHE A 78 -5.33 -7.74 17.16
C PHE A 78 -5.87 -8.88 18.05
N GLY A 79 -5.39 -9.03 19.29
CA GLY A 79 -5.83 -10.07 20.22
C GLY A 79 -5.41 -11.50 19.81
N VAL A 80 -4.33 -11.64 19.05
CA VAL A 80 -3.76 -12.94 18.64
C VAL A 80 -2.75 -13.42 19.68
N SER A 81 -2.85 -14.68 20.08
CA SER A 81 -1.95 -15.28 21.08
C SER A 81 -1.52 -16.70 20.71
N GLY A 82 -0.34 -17.10 21.17
CA GLY A 82 0.17 -18.47 21.02
C GLY A 82 0.64 -18.85 19.61
N GLU A 83 0.65 -17.91 18.66
CA GLU A 83 1.08 -18.16 17.28
C GLU A 83 2.53 -17.77 17.03
N SER A 84 3.17 -18.50 16.10
CA SER A 84 4.49 -18.15 15.56
C SER A 84 4.35 -17.51 14.18
N TYR A 85 5.17 -16.51 13.87
CA TYR A 85 5.17 -15.80 12.59
C TYR A 85 6.53 -15.86 11.90
N ARG A 86 6.53 -15.92 10.57
CA ARG A 86 7.77 -16.02 9.77
C ARG A 86 7.78 -14.99 8.65
N VAL A 87 8.88 -14.29 8.51
CA VAL A 87 9.13 -13.40 7.37
C VAL A 87 10.25 -13.99 6.53
N PHE A 88 10.09 -14.04 5.22
CA PHE A 88 11.12 -14.49 4.29
C PHE A 88 11.50 -13.36 3.36
N ILE A 89 12.78 -13.04 3.21
CA ILE A 89 13.26 -11.97 2.34
C ILE A 89 14.12 -12.57 1.23
N ARG A 90 13.75 -12.34 -0.04
CA ARG A 90 14.49 -12.86 -1.20
C ARG A 90 14.66 -11.81 -2.29
N LYS A 91 15.82 -11.90 -2.95
CA LYS A 91 16.10 -11.08 -4.12
C LYS A 91 15.40 -11.64 -5.37
N THR A 92 14.90 -10.76 -6.23
CA THR A 92 14.34 -11.05 -7.55
C THR A 92 15.03 -10.20 -8.61
N LYS A 93 14.76 -10.47 -9.90
CA LYS A 93 15.31 -9.66 -11.01
C LYS A 93 14.65 -8.29 -11.11
N VAL A 94 13.34 -8.26 -10.88
CA VAL A 94 12.47 -7.08 -10.92
C VAL A 94 11.39 -7.33 -9.89
N GLY A 95 11.05 -6.30 -9.12
CA GLY A 95 9.92 -6.35 -8.20
C GLY A 95 10.30 -5.89 -6.80
N PHE A 96 9.29 -5.40 -6.09
CA PHE A 96 9.40 -5.01 -4.70
C PHE A 96 8.01 -5.03 -4.07
N GLY A 97 7.82 -5.91 -3.09
CA GLY A 97 6.53 -6.10 -2.44
C GLY A 97 6.48 -7.39 -1.63
N GLY A 98 5.46 -7.52 -0.79
CA GLY A 98 5.20 -8.72 -0.02
C GLY A 98 4.10 -9.59 -0.62
N THR A 99 4.18 -10.88 -0.35
CA THR A 99 3.10 -11.82 -0.58
C THR A 99 2.76 -12.52 0.74
N GLY A 100 1.53 -12.32 1.22
CA GLY A 100 1.04 -12.90 2.47
C GLY A 100 0.74 -14.40 2.34
N PHE A 101 0.98 -15.14 3.42
CA PHE A 101 0.68 -16.56 3.58
C PHE A 101 0.17 -16.80 5.01
N ILE A 102 -0.30 -18.02 5.29
CA ILE A 102 -0.72 -18.37 6.65
C ILE A 102 0.46 -18.18 7.62
N ARG A 103 0.34 -17.21 8.53
CA ARG A 103 1.34 -16.89 9.56
C ARG A 103 2.73 -16.55 8.99
N SER A 104 2.77 -15.99 7.79
CA SER A 104 4.02 -15.53 7.20
C SER A 104 3.80 -14.59 6.03
N TYR A 105 4.84 -13.90 5.61
CA TYR A 105 4.89 -13.31 4.28
C TYR A 105 6.28 -13.47 3.66
N VAL A 106 6.33 -13.39 2.34
CA VAL A 106 7.57 -13.37 1.55
C VAL A 106 7.73 -11.97 0.97
N LEU A 107 8.80 -11.27 1.35
CA LEU A 107 9.26 -10.04 0.73
C LEU A 107 10.15 -10.36 -0.46
N GLU A 108 9.79 -9.83 -1.63
CA GLU A 108 10.62 -9.84 -2.83
C GLU A 108 11.24 -8.46 -3.05
N TYR A 109 12.50 -8.41 -3.49
CA TYR A 109 13.19 -7.15 -3.78
C TYR A 109 14.17 -7.24 -4.94
N ASP A 110 14.31 -6.16 -5.71
CA ASP A 110 15.38 -5.95 -6.68
C ASP A 110 16.43 -4.94 -6.20
N GLU A 111 17.49 -4.71 -7.00
CA GLU A 111 18.60 -3.82 -6.63
C GLU A 111 18.18 -2.36 -6.40
N SER A 112 17.05 -1.92 -6.98
CA SER A 112 16.58 -0.55 -6.79
C SER A 112 16.10 -0.27 -5.36
N VAL A 113 15.89 -1.33 -4.55
CA VAL A 113 15.62 -1.16 -3.12
C VAL A 113 16.77 -0.49 -2.39
N ALA A 114 18.00 -0.50 -2.91
CA ALA A 114 19.13 0.16 -2.26
C ALA A 114 18.89 1.67 -2.04
N ASP A 115 18.06 2.30 -2.86
CA ASP A 115 17.73 3.72 -2.79
C ASP A 115 16.48 4.00 -1.92
N GLU A 116 15.81 2.97 -1.40
CA GLU A 116 14.63 3.12 -0.54
C GLU A 116 14.99 3.62 0.86
N THR A 117 14.18 4.56 1.33
CA THR A 117 14.30 5.09 2.70
C THR A 117 13.85 4.06 3.72
N ASP A 118 14.37 4.18 4.94
CA ASP A 118 13.95 3.32 6.03
C ASP A 118 12.45 3.41 6.32
N ASP A 119 11.89 4.60 6.18
CA ASP A 119 10.48 4.84 6.45
C ASP A 119 9.59 4.17 5.40
N SER A 120 9.98 4.22 4.12
CA SER A 120 9.32 3.46 3.05
C SER A 120 9.37 1.96 3.30
N LEU A 121 10.52 1.43 3.74
CA LEU A 121 10.66 0.01 4.08
C LEU A 121 9.81 -0.40 5.28
N LEU A 122 9.73 0.43 6.31
CA LEU A 122 8.89 0.17 7.48
C LEU A 122 7.40 0.20 7.13
N LEU A 123 6.96 1.16 6.30
CA LEU A 123 5.60 1.20 5.78
C LEU A 123 5.27 -0.11 5.08
N LEU A 124 6.12 -0.58 4.16
CA LEU A 124 5.92 -1.85 3.46
C LEU A 124 5.88 -3.05 4.40
N PHE A 125 6.84 -3.19 5.32
CA PHE A 125 6.87 -4.33 6.25
C PHE A 125 5.63 -4.37 7.14
N THR A 126 5.13 -3.20 7.52
CA THR A 126 3.90 -3.08 8.32
C THR A 126 2.68 -3.44 7.50
N HIS A 127 2.57 -2.88 6.29
CA HIS A 127 1.52 -3.17 5.33
C HIS A 127 1.40 -4.69 5.07
N ASP A 128 2.50 -5.34 4.70
CA ASP A 128 2.51 -6.78 4.37
C ASP A 128 2.11 -7.66 5.57
N MET A 129 2.46 -7.23 6.79
CA MET A 129 2.14 -7.98 8.00
C MET A 129 0.66 -7.82 8.40
N ILE A 130 0.02 -6.69 8.10
CA ILE A 130 -1.40 -6.45 8.38
C ILE A 130 -2.31 -7.47 7.68
N HIS A 131 -1.95 -7.87 6.45
CA HIS A 131 -2.67 -8.89 5.68
C HIS A 131 -2.77 -10.26 6.39
N SER A 132 -1.97 -10.50 7.45
CA SER A 132 -2.09 -11.69 8.29
C SER A 132 -3.11 -11.58 9.42
N PHE A 133 -3.60 -10.38 9.70
CA PHE A 133 -4.49 -10.10 10.82
C PHE A 133 -5.90 -9.76 10.39
N SER A 134 -6.07 -9.00 9.31
CA SER A 134 -7.35 -8.40 8.94
C SER A 134 -7.65 -8.63 7.47
N ASP A 135 -8.87 -9.09 7.19
CA ASP A 135 -9.43 -9.22 5.84
C ASP A 135 -10.96 -9.31 5.92
N LEU A 136 -11.63 -9.20 4.77
CA LEU A 136 -13.05 -9.53 4.63
C LEU A 136 -13.22 -10.67 3.63
N SER A 137 -14.27 -11.47 3.82
CA SER A 137 -14.69 -12.48 2.87
C SER A 137 -15.21 -11.86 1.58
N HIS A 138 -15.13 -12.58 0.47
CA HIS A 138 -15.75 -12.17 -0.79
C HIS A 138 -17.27 -11.99 -0.65
N GLU A 139 -17.80 -11.03 -1.40
CA GLU A 139 -19.23 -10.78 -1.50
C GLU A 139 -19.92 -11.85 -2.36
N GLU A 140 -21.25 -12.01 -2.18
CA GLU A 140 -22.03 -13.02 -2.93
C GLU A 140 -22.19 -12.68 -4.40
N ASP A 141 -22.18 -11.39 -4.73
CA ASP A 141 -22.24 -10.88 -6.10
C ASP A 141 -20.87 -10.90 -6.80
N GLY A 142 -19.84 -11.46 -6.14
CA GLY A 142 -18.49 -11.59 -6.67
C GLY A 142 -17.64 -10.33 -6.55
N TYR A 143 -18.08 -9.33 -5.78
CA TYR A 143 -17.23 -8.19 -5.45
C TYR A 143 -16.12 -8.58 -4.49
N ASP A 144 -14.93 -8.04 -4.77
CA ASP A 144 -13.80 -8.08 -3.87
C ASP A 144 -13.82 -6.90 -2.90
N ASN A 145 -13.38 -7.18 -1.67
CA ASN A 145 -13.30 -6.21 -0.58
C ASN A 145 -11.92 -5.58 -0.47
N ASP A 146 -11.22 -5.41 -1.60
CA ASP A 146 -9.85 -4.87 -1.66
C ASP A 146 -9.75 -3.44 -1.10
N TRP A 147 -10.84 -2.67 -1.13
CA TRP A 147 -10.90 -1.36 -0.46
C TRP A 147 -10.64 -1.46 1.05
N PHE A 148 -11.03 -2.58 1.67
CA PHE A 148 -10.87 -2.81 3.10
C PHE A 148 -9.50 -3.44 3.39
N SER A 149 -9.14 -4.53 2.72
CA SER A 149 -7.87 -5.23 2.98
C SER A 149 -6.67 -4.32 2.71
N GLU A 150 -6.59 -3.72 1.51
CA GLU A 150 -5.52 -2.78 1.17
C GLU A 150 -5.65 -1.45 1.91
N GLY A 151 -6.88 -0.96 2.11
CA GLY A 151 -7.12 0.27 2.85
C GLY A 151 -6.65 0.20 4.30
N ILE A 152 -6.93 -0.91 4.99
CA ILE A 152 -6.50 -1.16 6.37
C ILE A 152 -4.99 -1.37 6.44
N ALA A 153 -4.40 -2.09 5.47
CA ALA A 153 -2.95 -2.25 5.37
C ALA A 153 -2.23 -0.90 5.22
N GLU A 154 -2.73 -0.03 4.34
CA GLU A 154 -2.20 1.33 4.17
C GLU A 154 -2.39 2.18 5.44
N LEU A 155 -3.61 2.25 6.00
CA LEU A 155 -3.89 3.06 7.19
C LEU A 155 -3.05 2.62 8.40
N TYR A 156 -2.99 1.32 8.68
CA TYR A 156 -2.23 0.83 9.81
C TYR A 156 -0.73 0.82 9.60
N SER A 157 -0.25 0.81 8.35
CA SER A 157 1.17 1.07 8.07
C SER A 157 1.60 2.45 8.55
N ALA A 158 0.72 3.46 8.48
CA ALA A 158 0.98 4.78 9.03
C ALA A 158 0.80 4.83 10.57
N TYR A 159 -0.30 4.25 11.08
CA TYR A 159 -0.67 4.38 12.50
C TYR A 159 0.21 3.57 13.44
N LEU A 160 0.43 2.29 13.15
CA LEU A 160 1.01 1.37 14.13
C LEU A 160 2.48 1.64 14.42
N PRO A 161 3.36 2.00 13.47
CA PRO A 161 4.74 2.36 13.81
C PRO A 161 4.83 3.55 14.77
N TYR A 162 3.95 4.54 14.60
CA TYR A 162 3.82 5.67 15.53
C TYR A 162 3.27 5.22 16.90
N ARG A 163 2.14 4.52 16.90
CA ARG A 163 1.45 4.05 18.12
C ARG A 163 2.35 3.14 18.96
N PHE A 164 3.14 2.30 18.32
CA PHE A 164 4.08 1.37 18.94
C PHE A 164 5.44 1.96 19.30
N ARG A 165 5.65 3.26 19.03
CA ARG A 165 6.88 4.03 19.29
C ARG A 165 8.09 3.59 18.46
N PHE A 166 7.88 2.97 17.30
CA PHE A 166 8.95 2.73 16.32
C PHE A 166 9.28 3.97 15.50
N ARG A 167 8.32 4.90 15.39
CA ARG A 167 8.43 6.16 14.69
C ARG A 167 7.74 7.29 15.46
N ASP A 168 8.10 8.52 15.10
CA ASP A 168 7.59 9.72 15.72
C ASP A 168 6.37 10.28 15.00
N LYS A 169 5.91 11.44 15.46
CA LYS A 169 4.76 12.14 14.89
C LYS A 169 5.03 12.67 13.47
N ALA A 170 6.27 13.03 13.14
CA ALA A 170 6.62 13.54 11.81
C ALA A 170 6.42 12.44 10.77
N PHE A 171 6.86 11.21 11.07
CA PHE A 171 6.58 10.04 10.23
C PHE A 171 5.07 9.83 10.00
N LEU A 172 4.25 9.92 11.06
CA LEU A 172 2.80 9.75 10.93
C LEU A 172 2.19 10.78 9.98
N ILE A 173 2.50 12.07 10.20
CA ILE A 173 1.95 13.17 9.39
C ILE A 173 2.38 13.03 7.93
N GLU A 174 3.66 12.74 7.70
CA GLU A 174 4.20 12.52 6.36
C GLU A 174 3.52 11.34 5.67
N SER A 175 3.36 10.21 6.37
CA SER A 175 2.69 9.01 5.83
C SER A 175 1.23 9.29 5.45
N LEU A 176 0.47 9.97 6.32
CA LEU A 176 -0.91 10.37 6.01
C LEU A 176 -0.97 11.31 4.80
N ASN A 177 -0.05 12.28 4.72
CA ASN A 177 0.03 13.20 3.58
C ASN A 177 0.35 12.48 2.26
N ARG A 178 1.15 11.41 2.29
CA ARG A 178 1.41 10.58 1.11
C ARG A 178 0.16 9.88 0.60
N HIS A 179 -0.66 9.30 1.49
CA HIS A 179 -1.93 8.68 1.08
C HIS A 179 -2.93 9.72 0.56
N LEU A 180 -3.04 10.88 1.22
CA LEU A 180 -3.92 11.96 0.79
C LEU A 180 -3.52 12.47 -0.61
N GLN A 181 -2.23 12.72 -0.84
CA GLN A 181 -1.72 13.12 -2.16
C GLN A 181 -2.03 12.06 -3.22
N GLY A 182 -1.76 10.79 -2.94
CA GLY A 182 -2.03 9.69 -3.87
C GLY A 182 -3.51 9.54 -4.23
N TYR A 183 -4.41 9.77 -3.28
CA TYR A 183 -5.85 9.76 -3.53
C TYR A 183 -6.31 10.98 -4.34
N PHE A 184 -6.03 12.21 -3.85
CA PHE A 184 -6.56 13.45 -4.44
C PHE A 184 -5.93 13.83 -5.77
N SER A 185 -4.68 13.42 -6.04
CA SER A 185 -4.02 13.69 -7.33
C SER A 185 -4.33 12.66 -8.41
N SER A 186 -5.09 11.60 -8.10
CA SER A 186 -5.37 10.54 -9.08
C SER A 186 -6.26 11.05 -10.23
N PRO A 187 -5.85 10.91 -11.50
CA PRO A 187 -6.71 11.22 -12.65
C PRO A 187 -7.86 10.21 -12.83
N ARG A 188 -7.89 9.14 -12.01
CA ARG A 188 -8.97 8.14 -11.95
C ARG A 188 -9.74 8.19 -10.64
N ILE A 189 -9.70 9.32 -9.92
CA ILE A 189 -10.39 9.46 -8.64
C ILE A 189 -11.88 9.09 -8.71
N SER A 190 -12.53 9.34 -9.85
CA SER A 190 -13.95 9.04 -10.12
C SER A 190 -14.24 7.69 -10.81
N MET A 191 -13.24 6.81 -10.94
CA MET A 191 -13.43 5.47 -11.53
C MET A 191 -14.11 4.52 -10.54
N ASP A 192 -15.00 3.66 -11.02
CA ASP A 192 -15.62 2.61 -10.19
C ASP A 192 -14.56 1.59 -9.76
N ILE A 193 -14.58 1.17 -8.50
CA ILE A 193 -13.55 0.25 -7.98
C ILE A 193 -13.51 -1.10 -8.68
N ARG A 194 -14.63 -1.58 -9.25
CA ARG A 194 -14.63 -2.81 -10.06
C ARG A 194 -13.91 -2.63 -11.38
N GLU A 195 -14.15 -1.50 -12.04
CA GLU A 195 -13.45 -1.15 -13.27
C GLU A 195 -11.95 -1.02 -12.98
N ALA A 196 -11.60 -0.45 -11.83
CA ALA A 196 -10.22 -0.37 -11.37
C ALA A 196 -9.58 -1.75 -11.22
N GLY A 197 -10.29 -2.71 -10.63
CA GLY A 197 -9.83 -4.10 -10.50
C GLY A 197 -9.60 -4.77 -11.86
N GLN A 198 -10.44 -4.50 -12.86
CA GLN A 198 -10.27 -5.02 -14.22
C GLN A 198 -9.05 -4.42 -14.95
N GLU A 199 -8.72 -3.15 -14.67
CA GLU A 199 -7.66 -2.40 -15.35
C GLU A 199 -6.36 -2.30 -14.55
N MET A 200 -6.26 -2.92 -13.37
CA MET A 200 -5.13 -2.74 -12.44
C MET A 200 -3.77 -3.03 -13.10
N PHE A 201 -3.70 -3.98 -14.04
CA PHE A 201 -2.46 -4.34 -14.73
C PHE A 201 -2.15 -3.43 -15.94
N SER A 202 -3.14 -2.70 -16.48
CA SER A 202 -2.99 -1.83 -17.66
C SER A 202 -2.90 -0.35 -17.35
N ASP A 203 -3.55 0.13 -16.29
CA ASP A 203 -3.66 1.55 -15.95
C ASP A 203 -2.92 1.83 -14.63
N TRP A 204 -2.01 2.80 -14.67
CA TRP A 204 -1.18 3.23 -13.53
C TRP A 204 -2.00 3.64 -12.31
N TYR A 205 -3.13 4.27 -12.57
CA TYR A 205 -3.93 4.97 -11.59
C TYR A 205 -5.03 4.07 -11.08
N ALA A 206 -5.59 3.20 -11.94
CA ALA A 206 -6.56 2.17 -11.57
C ALA A 206 -6.00 1.25 -10.47
N GLU A 207 -4.76 0.79 -10.62
CA GLU A 207 -4.05 -0.03 -9.64
C GLU A 207 -4.09 0.55 -8.22
N ARG A 208 -4.02 1.88 -8.08
CA ARG A 208 -3.89 2.55 -6.78
C ARG A 208 -5.24 2.81 -6.11
N ILE A 209 -6.36 2.54 -6.78
CA ILE A 209 -7.68 2.86 -6.27
C ILE A 209 -7.99 2.10 -4.97
N PRO A 210 -7.90 0.75 -4.90
CA PRO A 210 -8.23 0.04 -3.66
C PRO A 210 -7.39 0.51 -2.46
N TYR A 211 -6.08 0.66 -2.68
CA TYR A 211 -5.11 1.14 -1.69
C TYR A 211 -5.44 2.55 -1.18
N LYS A 212 -5.42 3.56 -2.07
CA LYS A 212 -5.50 4.96 -1.64
C LYS A 212 -6.94 5.36 -1.31
N ARG A 213 -7.94 4.91 -2.08
CA ARG A 213 -9.35 5.21 -1.77
C ARG A 213 -9.80 4.52 -0.49
N GLY A 214 -9.44 3.24 -0.32
CA GLY A 214 -9.70 2.49 0.90
C GLY A 214 -9.11 3.16 2.13
N CYS A 215 -7.81 3.49 2.07
CA CYS A 215 -7.10 4.19 3.14
C CYS A 215 -7.78 5.52 3.52
N ILE A 216 -8.13 6.36 2.53
CA ILE A 216 -8.72 7.67 2.80
C ILE A 216 -10.16 7.57 3.31
N TYR A 217 -10.93 6.58 2.85
CA TYR A 217 -12.24 6.27 3.42
C TYR A 217 -12.13 5.89 4.91
N LEU A 218 -11.22 4.97 5.26
CA LEU A 218 -11.04 4.52 6.63
C LEU A 218 -10.50 5.64 7.53
N LEU A 219 -9.57 6.46 7.03
CA LEU A 219 -9.08 7.66 7.70
C LEU A 219 -10.22 8.64 8.00
N PHE A 220 -11.10 8.89 7.03
CA PHE A 220 -12.25 9.77 7.20
C PHE A 220 -13.20 9.24 8.27
N ILE A 221 -13.52 7.94 8.23
CA ILE A 221 -14.35 7.29 9.24
C ILE A 221 -13.73 7.37 10.64
N ASP A 222 -12.41 7.14 10.78
CA ASP A 222 -11.71 7.29 12.07
C ASP A 222 -11.83 8.72 12.60
N CYS A 223 -11.57 9.72 11.75
CA CYS A 223 -11.71 11.13 12.12
C CYS A 223 -13.12 11.47 12.61
N CYS A 224 -14.15 10.98 11.92
CA CYS A 224 -15.54 11.21 12.30
C CYS A 224 -15.87 10.57 13.66
N LEU A 225 -15.46 9.31 13.87
CA LEU A 225 -15.66 8.59 15.13
C LEU A 225 -14.92 9.28 16.30
N ARG A 226 -13.66 9.68 16.09
CA ARG A 226 -12.83 10.36 17.09
C ARG A 226 -13.36 11.75 17.45
N LYS A 227 -13.89 12.47 16.47
CA LYS A 227 -14.56 13.76 16.72
C LYS A 227 -15.80 13.59 17.60
N GLN A 228 -16.54 12.51 17.43
CA GLN A 228 -17.74 12.22 18.20
C GLN A 228 -17.43 11.80 19.64
N ASP A 229 -16.39 11.01 19.86
CA ASP A 229 -16.02 10.52 21.19
C ASP A 229 -15.06 11.44 21.97
N GLY A 230 -14.48 12.44 21.30
CA GLY A 230 -13.53 13.39 21.88
C GLY A 230 -12.10 12.83 22.03
N GLN A 231 -11.82 11.63 21.51
CA GLN A 231 -10.51 10.97 21.59
C GLN A 231 -9.70 11.20 20.30
N CYS A 232 -9.10 12.38 20.21
CA CYS A 232 -8.41 12.80 18.99
C CYS A 232 -6.92 12.41 18.94
N ASP A 233 -6.39 11.68 19.94
CA ASP A 233 -4.98 11.23 19.96
C ASP A 233 -4.80 9.85 19.29
N LEU A 234 -4.03 9.83 18.20
CA LEU A 234 -3.71 8.63 17.41
C LEU A 234 -2.75 7.65 18.14
N LEU A 235 -2.18 8.05 19.28
CA LEU A 235 -1.41 7.16 20.15
C LEU A 235 -2.24 6.08 20.84
N TYR A 236 -3.55 6.23 20.85
CA TYR A 236 -4.46 5.27 21.44
C TYR A 236 -5.38 4.68 20.39
N ASN A 237 -5.80 3.45 20.64
CA ASN A 237 -6.87 2.83 19.86
C ASN A 237 -8.14 3.67 20.00
N GLY A 238 -8.81 3.95 18.88
CA GLY A 238 -10.12 4.56 18.80
C GLY A 238 -11.21 3.54 18.48
N ARG A 239 -12.43 4.01 18.21
CA ARG A 239 -13.57 3.14 17.85
C ARG A 239 -13.35 2.40 16.54
N LEU A 240 -12.71 3.03 15.55
CA LEU A 240 -12.35 2.34 14.30
C LEU A 240 -11.53 1.09 14.60
N ASP A 241 -10.53 1.19 15.47
CA ASP A 241 -9.67 0.07 15.86
C ASP A 241 -10.50 -1.07 16.45
N GLN A 242 -11.46 -0.77 17.32
CA GLN A 242 -12.30 -1.78 17.93
C GLN A 242 -13.16 -2.52 16.90
N ILE A 243 -13.71 -1.79 15.91
CA ILE A 243 -14.49 -2.37 14.81
C ILE A 243 -13.61 -3.31 13.98
N VAL A 244 -12.42 -2.83 13.58
CA VAL A 244 -11.51 -3.64 12.77
C VAL A 244 -11.04 -4.87 13.52
N ILE A 245 -10.67 -4.74 14.81
CA ILE A 245 -10.25 -5.87 15.65
C ILE A 245 -11.36 -6.91 15.77
N ASP A 246 -12.62 -6.50 15.95
CA ASP A 246 -13.77 -7.41 16.03
C ASP A 246 -13.99 -8.17 14.72
N LEU A 247 -14.08 -7.45 13.59
CA LEU A 247 -14.23 -8.06 12.26
C LEU A 247 -13.08 -9.02 11.95
N SER A 248 -11.86 -8.60 12.27
CA SER A 248 -10.65 -9.41 12.09
C SER A 248 -10.67 -10.68 12.93
N HIS A 249 -11.13 -10.60 14.19
CA HIS A 249 -11.28 -11.77 15.04
C HIS A 249 -12.29 -12.76 14.44
N ARG A 250 -13.47 -12.29 14.06
CA ARG A 250 -14.53 -13.09 13.43
C ARG A 250 -14.05 -13.79 12.16
N TRP A 251 -13.36 -13.05 11.28
CA TRP A 251 -12.78 -13.60 10.06
C TRP A 251 -11.76 -14.71 10.35
N ARG A 252 -10.83 -14.50 11.29
CA ARG A 252 -9.79 -15.49 11.62
C ARG A 252 -10.33 -16.77 12.25
N VAL A 253 -11.47 -16.72 12.94
CA VAL A 253 -12.14 -17.93 13.48
C VAL A 253 -13.01 -18.64 12.43
N GLY A 254 -13.01 -18.15 11.18
CA GLY A 254 -13.66 -18.79 10.04
C GLY A 254 -15.09 -18.32 9.77
N GLU A 255 -15.55 -17.22 10.37
CA GLU A 255 -16.82 -16.62 9.99
C GLU A 255 -16.73 -15.94 8.63
N THR A 256 -17.83 -15.98 7.87
CA THR A 256 -17.99 -15.15 6.68
C THR A 256 -18.30 -13.72 7.11
N VAL A 257 -17.30 -12.83 7.04
CA VAL A 257 -17.41 -11.41 7.40
C VAL A 257 -17.36 -10.56 6.13
N ARG A 258 -18.34 -9.68 5.92
CA ARG A 258 -18.51 -8.92 4.66
C ARG A 258 -18.60 -7.41 4.88
N ALA A 259 -18.66 -6.64 3.79
CA ALA A 259 -18.87 -5.19 3.86
C ALA A 259 -20.17 -4.82 4.59
N SER A 260 -21.19 -5.70 4.57
CA SER A 260 -22.42 -5.51 5.35
C SER A 260 -22.20 -5.56 6.86
N ASP A 261 -21.30 -6.44 7.36
CA ASP A 261 -20.90 -6.47 8.76
C ASP A 261 -20.18 -5.17 9.15
N TRP A 262 -19.27 -4.70 8.30
CA TRP A 262 -18.60 -3.41 8.47
C TRP A 262 -19.62 -2.26 8.60
N LEU A 263 -20.55 -2.15 7.65
CA LEU A 263 -21.58 -1.11 7.68
C LEU A 263 -22.46 -1.20 8.91
N ASN A 264 -22.82 -2.42 9.35
CA ASN A 264 -23.61 -2.62 10.56
C ASN A 264 -22.90 -2.07 11.80
N GLN A 265 -21.59 -2.29 11.94
CA GLN A 265 -20.83 -1.74 13.08
C GLN A 265 -20.75 -0.22 13.02
N ILE A 266 -20.49 0.36 11.84
CA ILE A 266 -20.43 1.81 11.69
C ILE A 266 -21.79 2.46 11.97
N ARG A 267 -22.92 1.88 11.55
CA ARG A 267 -24.26 2.40 11.87
C ARG A 267 -24.53 2.48 13.38
N ASN A 268 -23.96 1.57 14.16
CA ASN A 268 -24.14 1.54 15.61
C ASN A 268 -23.25 2.55 16.34
N GLU A 269 -22.10 2.89 15.75
CA GLU A 269 -21.06 3.69 16.42
C GLU A 269 -21.03 5.16 15.97
N LEU A 270 -21.33 5.43 14.70
CA LEU A 270 -21.23 6.75 14.09
C LEU A 270 -22.61 7.43 13.98
N ASP A 271 -22.71 8.66 14.48
CA ASP A 271 -23.81 9.56 14.17
C ASP A 271 -23.75 9.96 12.69
N HIS A 272 -24.66 9.38 11.92
CA HIS A 272 -24.84 9.59 10.49
C HIS A 272 -26.15 10.36 10.20
N SER A 273 -26.64 11.16 11.15
CA SER A 273 -27.84 11.98 10.94
C SER A 273 -27.69 13.03 9.83
N SER A 274 -26.46 13.41 9.50
CA SER A 274 -26.14 14.40 8.47
C SER A 274 -25.93 13.81 7.07
N PHE A 275 -25.81 12.48 6.91
CA PHE A 275 -25.65 11.83 5.60
C PHE A 275 -26.08 10.35 5.61
N SER A 276 -26.52 9.83 4.47
CA SER A 276 -26.82 8.39 4.32
C SER A 276 -25.52 7.59 4.25
N LEU A 277 -25.22 6.78 5.27
CA LEU A 277 -24.00 5.95 5.31
C LEU A 277 -23.94 4.96 4.14
N ASP A 278 -25.07 4.35 3.79
CA ASP A 278 -25.16 3.37 2.70
C ASP A 278 -24.89 4.02 1.34
N ASP A 279 -25.46 5.20 1.09
CA ASP A 279 -25.19 5.95 -0.13
C ASP A 279 -23.75 6.43 -0.15
N TYR A 280 -23.22 6.90 0.98
CA TYR A 280 -21.83 7.35 1.10
C TYR A 280 -20.85 6.23 0.80
N PHE A 281 -21.08 5.03 1.35
CA PHE A 281 -20.24 3.87 1.08
C PHE A 281 -20.32 3.43 -0.38
N ARG A 282 -21.53 3.35 -0.95
CA ARG A 282 -21.72 3.03 -2.37
C ARG A 282 -21.05 4.06 -3.28
N ASP A 283 -21.16 5.34 -2.94
CA ASP A 283 -20.57 6.43 -3.72
C ASP A 283 -19.05 6.52 -3.55
N MET A 284 -18.51 6.06 -2.41
CA MET A 284 -17.08 5.78 -2.27
C MET A 284 -16.66 4.69 -3.25
N LEU A 285 -17.33 3.53 -3.27
CA LEU A 285 -16.96 2.43 -4.16
C LEU A 285 -17.01 2.83 -5.64
N ASN A 286 -18.04 3.58 -6.06
CA ASN A 286 -18.21 3.99 -7.45
C ASN A 286 -17.44 5.26 -7.86
N GLY A 287 -16.69 5.88 -6.93
CA GLY A 287 -15.87 7.07 -7.20
C GLY A 287 -16.64 8.40 -7.24
N LYS A 288 -17.90 8.45 -6.83
CA LYS A 288 -18.70 9.69 -6.77
C LYS A 288 -18.51 10.48 -5.48
N GLN A 289 -18.03 9.83 -4.42
CA GLN A 289 -17.75 10.48 -3.14
C GLN A 289 -16.29 10.94 -3.08
N LEU A 290 -16.08 12.24 -2.95
CA LEU A 290 -14.81 12.82 -2.51
C LEU A 290 -14.84 12.97 -0.99
N MET A 291 -13.83 12.44 -0.30
CA MET A 291 -13.74 12.60 1.16
C MET A 291 -13.48 14.06 1.52
N ASP A 292 -14.29 14.57 2.44
CA ASP A 292 -14.23 15.95 2.91
C ASP A 292 -13.76 15.98 4.36
N PHE A 293 -12.54 16.48 4.59
CA PHE A 293 -11.97 16.57 5.94
C PHE A 293 -12.24 17.94 6.61
N ALA A 294 -13.14 18.75 6.07
CA ALA A 294 -13.47 20.05 6.63
C ALA A 294 -13.90 19.93 8.10
N GLY A 295 -13.19 20.66 8.97
CA GLY A 295 -13.48 20.68 10.41
C GLY A 295 -13.18 19.36 11.14
N LEU A 296 -12.37 18.48 10.56
CA LEU A 296 -11.77 17.32 11.24
C LEU A 296 -10.35 17.66 11.70
N SER A 297 -9.91 17.03 12.79
CA SER A 297 -8.57 17.22 13.35
C SER A 297 -8.15 16.02 14.20
N PHE A 298 -6.84 15.83 14.33
CA PHE A 298 -6.24 14.97 15.36
C PHE A 298 -5.71 15.89 16.47
N ASN A 299 -6.09 15.63 17.71
CA ASN A 299 -5.90 16.52 18.86
C ASN A 299 -6.69 17.86 18.80
N GLU A 300 -6.93 18.50 19.96
CA GLU A 300 -7.69 19.75 20.12
C GLU A 300 -6.98 20.98 19.48
N SER A 301 -6.86 20.99 18.15
CA SER A 301 -6.38 22.07 17.26
C SER A 301 -4.92 22.03 16.82
N SER A 302 -4.09 21.08 17.29
CA SER A 302 -2.68 21.04 16.86
C SER A 302 -2.49 20.37 15.51
N ILE A 303 -3.15 19.24 15.22
CA ILE A 303 -3.04 18.58 13.92
C ILE A 303 -4.37 18.70 13.18
N CYS A 304 -4.43 19.50 12.13
CA CYS A 304 -5.65 19.72 11.37
C CYS A 304 -5.50 19.35 9.90
N PHE A 305 -6.64 19.21 9.23
CA PHE A 305 -6.71 19.09 7.79
C PHE A 305 -6.92 20.48 7.19
N ILE A 306 -5.98 20.90 6.33
CA ILE A 306 -6.09 22.14 5.57
C ILE A 306 -6.28 21.85 4.08
N PRO A 307 -7.13 22.63 3.38
CA PRO A 307 -7.26 22.50 1.94
C PRO A 307 -6.03 23.10 1.23
N ILE A 308 -5.47 22.35 0.30
CA ILE A 308 -4.39 22.79 -0.60
C ILE A 308 -4.72 22.40 -2.04
N GLU A 309 -4.10 23.06 -3.02
CA GLU A 309 -4.15 22.60 -4.40
C GLU A 309 -2.86 21.86 -4.75
N ILE A 310 -2.96 20.69 -5.37
CA ILE A 310 -1.82 19.90 -5.84
C ILE A 310 -1.96 19.55 -7.33
N PRO A 311 -0.86 19.40 -8.09
CA PRO A 311 -0.96 19.00 -9.49
C PRO A 311 -1.45 17.55 -9.64
N ILE A 312 -2.25 17.29 -10.69
CA ILE A 312 -2.76 15.95 -11.00
C ILE A 312 -1.62 15.06 -11.50
N LEU A 313 -1.58 13.80 -11.04
CA LEU A 313 -0.61 12.79 -11.45
C LEU A 313 -0.79 12.43 -12.94
N GLU A 314 0.31 12.44 -13.69
CA GLU A 314 0.37 11.93 -15.06
C GLU A 314 1.76 11.38 -15.40
N PHE A 315 1.88 10.06 -15.57
CA PHE A 315 3.14 9.45 -16.00
C PHE A 315 3.50 9.76 -17.46
N GLY A 316 2.50 10.06 -18.30
CA GLY A 316 2.71 10.51 -19.67
C GLY A 316 3.07 9.43 -20.69
N PHE A 317 2.94 8.15 -20.35
CA PHE A 317 3.09 7.00 -21.26
C PHE A 317 2.38 5.75 -20.69
N ASP A 318 2.25 4.67 -21.47
CA ASP A 318 1.52 3.46 -21.06
C ASP A 318 2.23 2.64 -19.98
N LYS A 319 1.48 2.13 -18.99
CA LYS A 319 1.98 1.22 -17.94
C LYS A 319 2.61 -0.04 -18.50
N ARG A 320 2.00 -0.58 -19.57
CA ARG A 320 2.48 -1.79 -20.26
C ARG A 320 3.91 -1.66 -20.76
N SER A 321 4.41 -0.45 -20.97
CA SER A 321 5.81 -0.21 -21.34
C SER A 321 6.81 -0.82 -20.35
N ARG A 322 6.42 -0.97 -19.07
CA ARG A 322 7.26 -1.61 -18.04
C ARG A 322 7.44 -3.11 -18.26
N SER A 323 6.38 -3.80 -18.71
CA SER A 323 6.40 -5.25 -18.94
C SER A 323 6.92 -5.59 -20.34
N THR A 324 6.53 -4.81 -21.36
CA THR A 324 7.00 -5.00 -22.74
C THR A 324 8.43 -4.53 -22.97
N ARG A 325 8.94 -3.68 -22.06
CA ARG A 325 10.26 -3.01 -22.17
C ARG A 325 10.37 -2.12 -23.41
N VAL A 326 9.24 -1.69 -23.96
CA VAL A 326 9.16 -0.75 -25.08
C VAL A 326 8.19 0.36 -24.69
N ILE A 327 8.65 1.61 -24.79
CA ILE A 327 7.82 2.78 -24.55
C ILE A 327 6.70 2.85 -25.60
N THR A 328 5.46 2.92 -25.14
CA THR A 328 4.27 3.13 -25.97
C THR A 328 3.33 4.14 -25.34
N GLY A 329 2.47 4.74 -26.17
CA GLY A 329 1.39 5.60 -25.71
C GLY A 329 1.88 6.88 -25.04
N VAL A 330 3.03 7.41 -25.45
CA VAL A 330 3.50 8.72 -24.97
C VAL A 330 2.41 9.76 -25.23
N VAL A 331 1.97 10.41 -24.14
CA VAL A 331 0.85 11.36 -24.17
C VAL A 331 1.32 12.69 -24.77
N PRO A 332 0.71 13.16 -25.87
CA PRO A 332 1.06 14.45 -26.46
C PRO A 332 0.85 15.61 -25.50
N GLY A 333 1.83 16.52 -25.43
CA GLY A 333 1.83 17.68 -24.52
C GLY A 333 2.17 17.36 -23.06
N SER A 334 2.41 16.09 -22.71
CA SER A 334 2.80 15.71 -21.35
C SER A 334 4.25 16.09 -21.03
N ASN A 335 4.58 16.15 -19.74
CA ASN A 335 5.96 16.37 -19.29
C ASN A 335 6.91 15.25 -19.76
N ALA A 336 6.40 14.02 -19.96
CA ALA A 336 7.19 12.92 -20.49
C ALA A 336 7.60 13.18 -21.96
N GLU A 337 6.66 13.61 -22.81
CA GLU A 337 6.95 13.98 -24.19
C GLU A 337 7.89 15.19 -24.27
N ALA A 338 7.64 16.22 -23.46
CA ALA A 338 8.47 17.43 -23.42
C ALA A 338 9.91 17.14 -22.99
N ALA A 339 10.12 16.17 -22.09
CA ALA A 339 11.44 15.71 -21.68
C ALA A 339 12.14 14.82 -22.73
N GLY A 340 11.47 14.52 -23.85
CA GLY A 340 12.04 13.79 -24.98
C GLY A 340 11.68 12.31 -25.03
N LEU A 341 10.77 11.82 -24.20
CA LEU A 341 10.29 10.44 -24.29
C LEU A 341 9.50 10.27 -25.60
N ARG A 342 9.69 9.14 -26.29
CA ARG A 342 9.03 8.81 -27.55
C ARG A 342 8.65 7.34 -27.61
N ASP A 343 7.58 7.05 -28.34
CA ASP A 343 7.19 5.68 -28.66
C ASP A 343 8.30 4.93 -29.42
N GLY A 344 8.44 3.64 -29.12
CA GLY A 344 9.45 2.76 -29.72
C GLY A 344 10.81 2.75 -29.02
N MET A 345 11.06 3.68 -28.09
CA MET A 345 12.27 3.63 -27.25
C MET A 345 12.28 2.37 -26.37
N HIS A 346 13.42 1.70 -26.27
CA HIS A 346 13.53 0.50 -25.43
C HIS A 346 13.78 0.91 -23.96
N LEU A 347 12.90 0.49 -23.06
CA LEU A 347 13.00 0.79 -21.63
C LEU A 347 14.01 -0.15 -20.95
N LEU A 348 15.07 0.43 -20.39
CA LEU A 348 16.09 -0.29 -19.64
C LEU A 348 15.75 -0.33 -18.15
N GLU A 349 15.48 0.83 -17.57
CA GLU A 349 15.18 1.00 -16.14
C GLU A 349 14.19 2.16 -15.97
N ALA A 350 13.39 2.13 -14.90
CA ALA A 350 12.49 3.22 -14.55
C ALA A 350 12.40 3.37 -13.03
N SER A 351 12.17 4.59 -12.57
CA SER A 351 11.79 4.88 -11.18
C SER A 351 10.57 4.06 -10.76
N ARG A 352 10.40 3.94 -9.44
CA ARG A 352 9.24 3.30 -8.85
C ARG A 352 8.02 4.22 -8.95
N PRO A 353 6.90 3.73 -9.51
CA PRO A 353 5.70 4.57 -9.69
C PRO A 353 5.11 5.06 -8.36
N SER A 354 5.18 4.23 -7.30
CA SER A 354 4.67 4.56 -5.97
C SER A 354 5.25 5.86 -5.42
N ASN A 355 6.54 6.11 -5.61
CA ASN A 355 7.20 7.33 -5.16
C ASN A 355 6.53 8.56 -5.78
N SER A 356 6.20 8.49 -7.07
CA SER A 356 5.50 9.57 -7.78
C SER A 356 4.01 9.64 -7.47
N VAL A 357 3.38 8.59 -6.97
CA VAL A 357 1.99 8.64 -6.46
C VAL A 357 1.96 9.37 -5.12
N GLU A 358 2.94 9.09 -4.27
CA GLU A 358 2.96 9.51 -2.86
C GLU A 358 3.65 10.85 -2.61
N ASN A 359 4.48 11.32 -3.54
CA ASN A 359 5.17 12.59 -3.45
C ASN A 359 4.96 13.43 -4.73
N VAL A 360 4.26 14.57 -4.58
CA VAL A 360 3.98 15.50 -5.69
C VAL A 360 5.20 16.14 -6.34
N ASN A 361 6.36 16.08 -5.68
CA ASN A 361 7.62 16.65 -6.17
C ASN A 361 8.59 15.57 -6.70
N GLU A 362 8.17 14.31 -6.72
CA GLU A 362 9.05 13.21 -7.13
C GLU A 362 9.32 13.23 -8.64
N ILE A 363 10.60 13.29 -9.00
CA ILE A 363 11.02 13.18 -10.40
C ILE A 363 10.95 11.71 -10.85
N TYR A 364 10.21 11.47 -11.92
CA TYR A 364 10.19 10.17 -12.55
C TYR A 364 11.31 10.08 -13.58
N GLN A 365 12.14 9.05 -13.44
CA GLN A 365 13.28 8.80 -14.30
C GLN A 365 13.06 7.55 -15.13
N VAL A 366 13.37 7.61 -16.42
CA VAL A 366 13.43 6.45 -17.31
C VAL A 366 14.78 6.43 -18.02
N LYS A 367 15.47 5.28 -17.93
CA LYS A 367 16.64 5.00 -18.76
C LYS A 367 16.17 4.26 -20.00
N VAL A 368 16.43 4.83 -21.15
CA VAL A 368 15.97 4.30 -22.44
C VAL A 368 17.11 4.14 -23.41
N GLN A 369 16.91 3.26 -24.39
CA GLN A 369 17.76 3.11 -25.55
C GLN A 369 16.98 3.44 -26.82
N ASP A 370 17.53 4.36 -27.62
CA ASP A 370 17.03 4.73 -28.93
C ASP A 370 18.13 4.46 -29.97
N GLY A 371 17.96 3.39 -30.76
CA GLY A 371 19.03 2.84 -31.59
C GLY A 371 20.30 2.51 -30.77
N ASN A 372 21.39 3.25 -31.03
CA ASN A 372 22.67 3.07 -30.35
C ASN A 372 22.87 4.03 -29.16
N ILE A 373 21.93 4.94 -28.91
CA ILE A 373 22.04 5.96 -27.88
C ILE A 373 21.31 5.48 -26.63
N LYS A 374 22.03 5.41 -25.50
CA LYS A 374 21.44 5.24 -24.18
C LYS A 374 21.37 6.59 -23.50
N GLN A 375 20.20 6.92 -22.97
CA GLN A 375 19.98 8.18 -22.27
C GLN A 375 19.07 8.02 -21.07
N THR A 376 19.20 8.94 -20.13
CA THR A 376 18.32 9.06 -18.97
C THR A 376 17.42 10.26 -19.19
N ILE A 377 16.11 10.03 -19.18
CA ILE A 377 15.09 11.07 -19.31
C ILE A 377 14.46 11.23 -17.92
N GLN A 378 14.34 12.47 -17.47
CA GLN A 378 13.77 12.84 -16.18
C GLN A 378 12.67 13.86 -16.39
N PHE A 379 11.55 13.67 -15.71
CA PHE A 379 10.43 14.61 -15.76
C PHE A 379 9.60 14.52 -14.47
N LEU A 380 8.89 15.59 -14.15
CA LEU A 380 7.89 15.57 -13.09
C LEU A 380 6.59 14.99 -13.66
N PRO A 381 6.08 13.84 -13.17
CA PRO A 381 4.92 13.17 -13.75
C PRO A 381 3.63 13.84 -13.28
N ARG A 382 3.38 15.06 -13.76
CA ARG A 382 2.33 15.96 -13.28
C ARG A 382 1.75 16.79 -14.41
N ARG A 383 0.44 17.02 -14.37
CA ARG A 383 -0.26 17.98 -15.25
C ARG A 383 -0.17 19.40 -14.71
N LEU A 384 -0.46 20.37 -15.58
CA LEU A 384 -0.70 21.75 -15.19
C LEU A 384 -2.00 21.90 -14.38
N GLU A 385 -2.99 21.05 -14.68
CA GLU A 385 -4.25 20.95 -13.94
C GLU A 385 -3.99 20.59 -12.48
N ARG A 386 -4.73 21.24 -11.58
CA ARG A 386 -4.61 21.04 -10.13
C ARG A 386 -5.93 20.50 -9.56
N ALA A 387 -5.81 19.70 -8.52
CA ALA A 387 -6.92 19.19 -7.73
C ALA A 387 -6.86 19.75 -6.31
N LEU A 388 -8.03 19.97 -5.72
CA LEU A 388 -8.15 20.23 -4.28
C LEU A 388 -7.77 18.95 -3.52
N CYS A 389 -6.91 19.08 -2.52
CA CYS A 389 -6.44 18.02 -1.65
C CYS A 389 -6.50 18.49 -0.20
N TRP A 390 -6.64 17.55 0.73
CA TRP A 390 -6.45 17.82 2.14
C TRP A 390 -5.02 17.49 2.56
N GLN A 391 -4.42 18.35 3.38
CA GLN A 391 -3.10 18.12 3.97
C GLN A 391 -3.22 18.14 5.48
N VAL A 392 -2.63 17.14 6.12
CA VAL A 392 -2.42 17.10 7.57
C VAL A 392 -1.26 18.04 7.91
N GLN A 393 -1.52 19.03 8.75
CA GLN A 393 -0.53 19.99 9.23
C GLN A 393 -0.51 20.00 10.75
N ASP A 394 0.69 20.10 11.34
CA ASP A 394 0.87 20.38 12.76
C ASP A 394 1.08 21.90 12.97
N ASN A 395 0.14 22.56 13.62
CA ASN A 395 0.15 24.00 13.91
C ASN A 395 1.13 24.39 15.04
N ILE A 396 1.84 23.42 15.65
CA ILE A 396 2.80 23.65 16.74
C ILE A 396 4.25 23.67 16.23
N SER A 397 4.49 23.49 14.92
CA SER A 397 5.85 23.51 14.34
C SER A 397 6.38 24.91 14.04
#